data_AF-B3Y1J6-F1
#
_entry.id   AF-B3Y1J6-F1
#
_cell.length_a   1.000
_cell.length_b   1.000
_cell.length_c   1.000
_cell.angle_alpha   90.00
_cell.angle_beta   90.00
_cell.angle_gamma   90.00
#
_symmetry.space_group_name_H-M   'P 1'
#
loop_
_entity.id
_entity.type
_entity.pdbx_description
1 polymer ?
#
loop_
_entity_poly.entity_id
_entity_poly.type
_entity_poly.pdbx_seq_one_letter_code
_entity_poly.pdbx_strand_id
1 'polypeptide(L)'
;MKTLPVLPGQAASSRPSPVEIWQILLSRLLDQHYGLTLNNTPFADERVIEQHIEAGISLCDAVNFLVEKYALVLPTSRDSAPVPALS
;
A
#
# COMPACT_ATOMS: atom_id res chain seq x y z
N MET A 1 -5.54 -17.71 -31.11
CA MET A 1 -6.56 -17.24 -30.15
C MET A 1 -5.95 -17.24 -28.75
N LYS A 2 -5.48 -16.09 -28.25
CA LYS A 2 -4.94 -15.98 -26.88
C LYS A 2 -6.02 -15.31 -26.03
N THR A 3 -6.65 -16.11 -25.19
CA THR A 3 -7.68 -15.66 -24.24
C THR A 3 -6.99 -14.85 -23.15
N LEU A 4 -7.21 -13.54 -23.16
CA LEU A 4 -6.81 -12.67 -22.05
C LEU A 4 -7.64 -13.06 -20.81
N PRO A 5 -7.04 -13.09 -19.60
CA PRO A 5 -7.80 -13.32 -18.39
C PRO A 5 -8.73 -12.13 -18.20
N VAL A 6 -10.03 -12.40 -18.25
CA VAL A 6 -11.04 -11.40 -17.95
C VAL A 6 -10.88 -11.03 -16.46
N LEU A 7 -10.51 -9.78 -16.20
CA LEU A 7 -10.61 -9.21 -14.86
C LEU A 7 -12.10 -9.23 -14.47
N PRO A 8 -12.49 -9.86 -13.36
CA PRO A 8 -13.85 -9.77 -12.88
C PRO A 8 -14.08 -8.37 -12.28
N GLY A 9 -15.10 -7.67 -12.77
CA GLY A 9 -15.64 -6.44 -12.18
C GLY A 9 -15.14 -5.16 -12.86
N GLN A 10 -15.97 -4.24 -13.35
CA GLN A 10 -17.40 -4.09 -13.21
C GLN A 10 -17.86 -3.03 -14.22
N ALA A 11 -18.95 -3.31 -14.93
CA ALA A 11 -19.72 -2.27 -15.56
C ALA A 11 -20.40 -1.44 -14.47
N ALA A 12 -20.21 -0.11 -14.49
CA ALA A 12 -21.23 0.91 -14.28
C ALA A 12 -20.57 2.22 -13.84
N SER A 13 -20.96 3.30 -14.51
CA SER A 13 -20.82 4.66 -14.02
C SER A 13 -21.60 4.81 -12.72
N SER A 14 -20.94 4.53 -11.60
CA SER A 14 -21.33 4.94 -10.25
C SER A 14 -20.06 5.45 -9.59
N ARG A 15 -20.11 6.60 -8.93
CA ARG A 15 -18.94 7.13 -8.21
C ARG A 15 -18.51 6.08 -7.18
N PRO A 16 -17.32 5.46 -7.33
CA PRO A 16 -16.86 4.48 -6.37
C PRO A 16 -16.73 5.16 -5.01
N SER A 17 -17.08 4.44 -3.95
CA SER A 17 -16.91 4.93 -2.58
C SER A 17 -15.42 5.18 -2.29
N PRO A 18 -15.08 6.07 -1.34
CA PRO A 18 -13.68 6.30 -0.97
C PRO A 18 -12.92 5.02 -0.63
N VAL A 19 -13.58 4.06 0.02
CA VAL A 19 -13.02 2.74 0.36
C VAL A 19 -12.72 1.92 -0.89
N GLU A 20 -13.66 1.83 -1.83
CA GLU A 20 -13.44 1.12 -3.10
C GLU A 20 -12.30 1.75 -3.92
N ILE A 21 -12.20 3.08 -3.95
CA ILE A 21 -11.09 3.79 -4.61
C ILE A 21 -9.76 3.35 -4.01
N TRP A 22 -9.67 3.31 -2.67
CA TRP A 22 -8.49 2.85 -1.95
C TRP A 22 -8.17 1.39 -2.26
N GLN A 23 -9.16 0.48 -2.22
CA GLN A 23 -8.95 -0.93 -2.54
C GLN A 23 -8.42 -1.13 -3.97
N ILE A 24 -8.95 -0.40 -4.96
CA ILE A 24 -8.48 -0.49 -6.34
C ILE A 24 -7.05 0.02 -6.46
N LEU A 25 -6.75 1.17 -5.85
CA LEU A 25 -5.40 1.76 -5.90
C LEU A 25 -4.37 0.87 -5.22
N LEU A 26 -4.64 0.43 -3.99
CA LEU A 26 -3.75 -0.44 -3.23
C LEU A 26 -3.55 -1.78 -3.92
N SER A 27 -4.61 -2.39 -4.46
CA SER A 27 -4.49 -3.65 -5.20
C SER A 27 -3.54 -3.51 -6.38
N ARG A 28 -3.67 -2.44 -7.17
CA ARG A 28 -2.80 -2.20 -8.33
C ARG A 28 -1.37 -1.90 -7.91
N LEU A 29 -1.17 -1.17 -6.82
CA LEU A 29 0.15 -0.74 -6.36
C LEU A 29 0.91 -1.93 -5.76
N LEU A 30 0.24 -2.76 -4.97
CA LEU A 30 0.79 -3.99 -4.40
C LEU A 30 1.14 -5.02 -5.48
N ASP A 31 0.23 -5.24 -6.43
CA ASP A 31 0.44 -6.21 -7.51
C ASP A 31 1.61 -5.79 -8.41
N GLN A 32 1.68 -4.52 -8.79
CA GLN A 32 2.74 -4.02 -9.68
C GLN A 32 4.10 -3.88 -9.01
N HIS A 33 4.18 -3.36 -7.78
CA HIS A 33 5.46 -3.03 -7.16
C HIS A 33 6.01 -4.15 -6.28
N TYR A 34 5.13 -4.99 -5.72
CA TYR A 34 5.51 -5.98 -4.73
C TYR A 34 5.09 -7.41 -5.12
N GLY A 35 4.32 -7.59 -6.20
CA GLY A 35 3.74 -8.89 -6.56
C GLY A 35 2.80 -9.43 -5.48
N LEU A 36 2.21 -8.54 -4.69
CA LEU A 36 1.35 -8.85 -3.55
C LEU A 36 -0.11 -8.59 -3.91
N THR A 37 -1.00 -9.44 -3.41
CA THR A 37 -2.44 -9.22 -3.55
C THR A 37 -2.98 -8.53 -2.30
N LEU A 38 -3.96 -7.63 -2.49
CA LEU A 38 -4.62 -6.90 -1.40
C LEU A 38 -5.11 -7.84 -0.28
N ASN A 39 -5.62 -9.02 -0.64
CA ASN A 39 -6.11 -10.05 0.29
C ASN A 39 -5.06 -10.53 1.31
N ASN A 40 -3.76 -10.40 1.00
CA ASN A 40 -2.68 -10.78 1.90
C ASN A 40 -2.22 -9.62 2.80
N THR A 41 -2.93 -8.49 2.74
CA THR A 41 -2.64 -7.27 3.49
C THR A 41 -3.80 -6.92 4.42
N PRO A 42 -3.55 -6.17 5.52
CA PRO A 42 -4.62 -5.69 6.38
C PRO A 42 -5.63 -4.78 5.65
N PHE A 43 -5.27 -4.24 4.48
CA PHE A 43 -6.17 -3.44 3.64
C PHE A 43 -7.19 -4.26 2.86
N ALA A 44 -7.20 -5.60 3.01
CA ALA A 44 -8.33 -6.42 2.57
C ALA A 44 -9.60 -6.11 3.38
N ASP A 45 -9.44 -5.68 4.63
CA ASP A 45 -10.55 -5.27 5.50
C ASP A 45 -10.89 -3.80 5.25
N GLU A 46 -12.13 -3.55 4.83
CA GLU A 46 -12.67 -2.21 4.61
C GLU A 46 -12.57 -1.33 5.86
N ARG A 47 -12.70 -1.91 7.06
CA ARG A 47 -12.60 -1.16 8.33
C ARG A 47 -11.23 -0.54 8.52
N VAL A 48 -10.18 -1.24 8.11
CA VAL A 48 -8.82 -0.71 8.16
C VAL A 48 -8.69 0.49 7.22
N ILE A 49 -9.25 0.39 6.01
CA ILE A 49 -9.24 1.50 5.05
C ILE A 49 -10.05 2.69 5.57
N GLU A 50 -11.26 2.47 6.09
CA GLU A 50 -12.10 3.50 6.68
C GLU A 50 -11.35 4.27 7.78
N GLN A 51 -10.70 3.56 8.71
CA GLN A 51 -9.92 4.18 9.77
C GLN A 51 -8.77 5.04 9.24
N HIS A 52 -8.09 4.61 8.18
CA HIS A 52 -7.02 5.40 7.57
C HIS A 52 -7.57 6.66 6.88
N ILE A 53 -8.73 6.56 6.24
CA ILE A 53 -9.43 7.70 5.64
C ILE A 53 -9.90 8.69 6.71
N GLU A 54 -10.52 8.20 7.80
CA GLU A 54 -10.99 9.02 8.92
C GLU A 54 -9.82 9.68 9.67
N ALA A 55 -8.69 8.99 9.79
CA ALA A 55 -7.45 9.56 10.34
C ALA A 55 -6.76 10.55 9.39
N GLY A 56 -7.23 10.71 8.14
CA GLY A 56 -6.63 11.60 7.15
C GLY A 56 -5.26 11.12 6.64
N ILE A 57 -5.00 9.81 6.74
CA ILE A 57 -3.74 9.20 6.29
C ILE A 57 -3.71 9.16 4.76
N SER A 58 -2.56 9.46 4.16
CA SER A 58 -2.41 9.38 2.71
C SER A 58 -2.23 7.93 2.25
N LEU A 59 -2.56 7.64 0.99
CA LEU A 59 -2.34 6.31 0.40
C LEU A 59 -0.85 5.91 0.45
N CYS A 60 0.07 6.88 0.30
CA CYS A 60 1.51 6.65 0.40
C CYS A 60 1.93 6.23 1.80
N ASP A 61 1.41 6.90 2.83
CA ASP A 61 1.69 6.55 4.23
C ASP A 61 1.11 5.18 4.58
N ALA A 62 -0.08 4.85 4.06
CA ALA A 62 -0.69 3.53 4.22
C ALA A 62 0.18 2.42 3.59
N VAL A 63 0.74 2.66 2.40
CA VAL A 63 1.71 1.75 1.77
C VAL A 63 3.02 1.72 2.56
N ASN A 64 3.49 2.85 3.09
CA ASN A 64 4.68 2.90 3.94
C ASN A 64 4.48 2.06 5.21
N PHE A 65 3.30 2.12 5.82
CA PHE A 65 2.94 1.32 7.00
C PHE A 65 2.94 -0.18 6.69
N LEU A 66 2.45 -0.54 5.50
CA LEU A 66 2.51 -1.88 4.94
C LEU A 66 3.97 -2.34 4.78
N VAL A 67 4.80 -1.52 4.14
CA VAL A 67 6.21 -1.82 3.94
C VAL A 67 6.94 -1.90 5.27
N GLU A 68 6.70 -1.01 6.23
CA GLU A 68 7.31 -1.11 7.56
C GLU A 68 6.89 -2.40 8.27
N LYS A 69 5.59 -2.73 8.26
CA LYS A 69 5.10 -3.94 8.94
C LYS A 69 5.60 -5.24 8.29
N TYR A 70 5.75 -5.28 6.96
CA TYR A 70 6.15 -6.47 6.21
C TYR A 70 7.64 -6.53 5.85
N ALA A 71 8.33 -5.39 5.81
CA ALA A 71 9.76 -5.23 5.51
C ALA A 71 10.57 -4.83 6.74
N LEU A 72 10.10 -5.19 7.94
CA LEU A 72 10.79 -5.08 9.23
C LEU A 72 12.08 -5.96 9.33
N VAL A 73 12.83 -6.09 8.23
CA VAL A 73 14.21 -6.59 8.18
C VAL A 73 15.07 -5.71 7.27
N LEU A 74 15.20 -4.42 7.60
CA LEU A 74 16.50 -3.78 7.43
C LEU A 74 16.75 -2.75 8.56
N PRO A 75 17.36 -3.16 9.68
CA PRO A 75 17.88 -2.22 10.64
C PRO A 75 19.15 -1.61 10.05
N THR A 76 19.05 -0.51 9.31
CA THR A 76 20.22 0.35 9.08
C THR A 76 20.26 1.42 10.15
N SER A 77 20.47 0.97 11.39
CA SER A 77 21.27 1.71 12.37
C SER A 77 22.74 1.57 11.94
N ARG A 78 23.20 2.51 11.12
CA ARG A 78 24.61 2.86 10.78
C ARG A 78 24.47 3.95 9.72
N ASP A 79 24.57 5.23 10.01
CA ASP A 79 25.81 5.87 10.45
C ASP A 79 25.47 7.25 11.04
N SER A 80 25.55 7.35 12.37
CA SER A 80 25.86 8.62 13.00
C SER A 80 27.30 8.94 12.63
N ALA A 81 27.52 9.84 11.66
CA ALA A 81 28.86 10.34 11.39
C ALA A 81 29.35 11.14 12.61
N PRO A 82 30.49 10.78 13.26
CA PRO A 82 31.12 11.68 14.19
C PRO A 82 31.82 12.79 13.40
N VAL A 83 31.49 14.04 13.72
CA VAL A 83 32.16 15.23 13.21
C VAL A 83 33.68 15.11 13.41
N PRO A 84 34.52 15.31 12.38
CA PRO A 84 35.95 15.37 12.58
C PRO A 84 36.28 16.73 13.22
N ALA A 85 36.64 16.72 14.50
CA ALA A 85 37.35 17.83 15.11
C ALA A 85 38.78 17.82 14.57
N LEU A 86 39.10 18.72 13.65
CA LEU A 86 40.47 19.01 13.27
C LEU A 86 41.10 19.91 14.35
N SER A 87 42.12 19.38 15.02
CA SER A 87 43.13 20.15 15.78
C SER A 87 43.93 21.08 14.87
#